data_AF-A0A4P6EUE8-F1
#
_entry.id   AF-A0A4P6EUE8-F1
#
_cell.length_a   1.000
_cell.length_b   1.000
_cell.length_c   1.000
_cell.angle_alpha   90.00
_cell.angle_beta   90.00
_cell.angle_gamma   90.00
#
_symmetry.space_group_name_H-M   'P 1'
#
loop_
_entity.id
_entity.type
_entity.pdbx_description
1 polymer ?
#
loop_
_entity_poly.entity_id
_entity_poly.type
_entity_poly.pdbx_seq_one_letter_code
_entity_poly.pdbx_strand_id
1 'polypeptide(L)'
;MAAKKRQQQPQRQQAQAAQDKPATLKDLLSPEVMDKLKKQSEQLKAEEADRVEKQRQEKEAARKAEEKRRNNDFEYLLNNTKQNWREFK
;
A
#
# COMPACT_ATOMS: atom_id res chain seq x y z
N MET A 1 -36.76 -73.74 -1.45
CA MET A 1 -36.59 -72.56 -2.33
C MET A 1 -36.48 -71.32 -1.45
N ALA A 2 -35.30 -70.71 -1.37
CA ALA A 2 -35.04 -69.55 -0.52
C ALA A 2 -35.26 -68.25 -1.31
N ALA A 3 -36.24 -67.45 -0.90
CA ALA A 3 -36.51 -66.14 -1.49
C ALA A 3 -35.64 -65.04 -0.87
N LYS A 4 -35.25 -64.11 -1.74
CA LYS A 4 -34.09 -63.22 -1.65
C LYS A 4 -34.49 -61.80 -1.23
N LYS A 5 -33.62 -61.19 -0.41
CA LYS A 5 -33.32 -59.74 -0.25
C LYS A 5 -34.48 -58.73 -0.28
N ARG A 6 -34.49 -57.85 0.72
CA ARG A 6 -34.13 -56.42 0.52
C ARG A 6 -34.02 -55.69 1.86
N GLN A 7 -32.78 -55.43 2.26
CA GLN A 7 -32.41 -54.38 3.20
C GLN A 7 -32.80 -53.03 2.58
N GLN A 8 -33.58 -52.22 3.29
CA GLN A 8 -33.63 -50.77 3.06
C GLN A 8 -33.92 -50.05 4.38
N GLN A 9 -32.91 -49.40 4.92
CA GLN A 9 -32.88 -48.05 5.49
C GLN A 9 -31.49 -47.83 6.12
N PRO A 10 -30.97 -46.59 6.24
CA PRO A 10 -31.67 -45.30 6.19
C PRO A 10 -31.11 -44.31 5.16
N GLN A 11 -32.02 -43.68 4.40
CA GLN A 11 -31.72 -42.49 3.60
C GLN A 11 -31.87 -41.26 4.50
N ARG A 12 -30.84 -40.98 5.32
CA ARG A 12 -30.70 -39.72 6.09
C ARG A 12 -29.28 -39.15 5.96
N GLN A 13 -28.74 -39.20 4.75
CA GLN A 13 -27.47 -38.57 4.41
C GLN A 13 -27.66 -37.57 3.28
N GLN A 14 -28.50 -36.55 3.47
CA GLN A 14 -28.59 -35.41 2.55
C GLN A 14 -28.62 -34.06 3.27
N ALA A 15 -28.35 -34.01 4.58
CA ALA A 15 -28.27 -32.76 5.34
C ALA A 15 -26.83 -32.30 5.67
N GLN A 16 -25.80 -32.95 5.12
CA GLN A 16 -24.39 -32.70 5.49
C GLN A 16 -23.51 -32.20 4.34
N ALA A 17 -24.07 -31.96 3.14
CA ALA A 17 -23.28 -31.53 1.98
C ALA A 17 -23.33 -30.01 1.71
N ALA A 18 -23.72 -29.20 2.69
CA ALA A 18 -23.79 -27.74 2.57
C ALA A 18 -22.84 -26.99 3.52
N GLN A 19 -21.93 -27.68 4.22
CA GLN A 19 -21.00 -27.07 5.17
C GLN A 19 -19.55 -26.90 4.65
N ASP A 20 -19.23 -27.39 3.44
CA ASP A 20 -17.88 -27.35 2.87
C ASP A 20 -17.73 -26.38 1.68
N LYS A 21 -18.41 -25.23 1.72
CA LYS A 21 -17.96 -24.07 0.93
C LYS A 21 -17.28 -23.12 1.91
N PRO A 22 -15.99 -22.78 1.75
CA PRO A 22 -15.42 -21.70 2.51
C PRO A 22 -16.22 -20.47 2.14
N ALA A 23 -17.08 -20.00 3.05
CA ALA A 23 -17.69 -18.69 2.92
C ALA A 23 -16.50 -17.73 2.79
N THR A 24 -16.23 -17.30 1.56
CA THR A 24 -15.13 -16.36 1.32
C THR A 24 -15.45 -15.13 2.15
N LEU A 25 -14.45 -14.43 2.71
CA LEU A 25 -14.72 -13.25 3.54
C LEU A 25 -15.65 -12.21 2.87
N LYS A 26 -15.76 -12.25 1.54
CA LYS A 26 -16.73 -11.48 0.75
C LYS A 26 -18.20 -11.90 0.90
N ASP A 27 -18.48 -13.18 1.15
CA ASP A 27 -19.85 -13.70 1.39
C ASP A 27 -20.35 -13.40 2.81
N LEU A 28 -19.43 -13.20 3.78
CA LEU A 28 -19.77 -12.85 5.16
C LEU A 28 -19.84 -11.33 5.38
N LEU A 29 -19.12 -10.53 4.59
CA LEU A 29 -19.21 -9.07 4.64
C LEU A 29 -20.43 -8.60 3.83
N SER A 30 -21.31 -7.84 4.46
CA SER A 30 -22.36 -7.12 3.75
C SER A 30 -21.73 -6.20 2.69
N PRO A 31 -22.28 -6.08 1.47
CA PRO A 31 -21.76 -5.22 0.40
C PRO A 31 -21.49 -3.78 0.86
N GLU A 32 -22.34 -3.27 1.75
CA GLU A 32 -22.21 -1.95 2.37
C GLU A 32 -20.89 -1.78 3.14
N VAL A 33 -20.45 -2.82 3.87
CA VAL A 33 -19.19 -2.80 4.62
C VAL A 33 -18.00 -2.85 3.65
N MET A 34 -18.11 -3.61 2.56
CA MET A 34 -17.09 -3.64 1.52
C MET A 34 -16.93 -2.27 0.84
N ASP A 35 -18.02 -1.57 0.56
CA ASP A 35 -17.96 -0.24 -0.05
C ASP A 35 -17.45 0.84 0.91
N LYS A 36 -17.78 0.75 2.21
CA LYS A 36 -17.14 1.58 3.25
C LYS A 36 -15.63 1.33 3.31
N LEU A 37 -15.21 0.07 3.29
CA LEU A 37 -13.79 -0.29 3.34
C LEU A 37 -13.01 0.18 2.10
N LYS A 38 -13.61 0.09 0.90
CA LYS A 38 -13.01 0.65 -0.32
C LYS A 38 -12.84 2.15 -0.22
N LYS A 39 -13.88 2.88 0.23
CA LYS A 39 -13.79 4.34 0.42
C LYS A 39 -12.70 4.73 1.41
N GLN A 40 -12.59 4.01 2.53
CA GLN A 40 -11.52 4.24 3.50
C GLN A 40 -10.14 3.89 2.93
N SER A 41 -10.02 2.81 2.15
CA SER A 41 -8.77 2.46 1.47
C SER A 41 -8.34 3.52 0.46
N GLU A 42 -9.28 4.07 -0.31
CA GLU A 42 -9.02 5.15 -1.26
C GLU A 42 -8.59 6.44 -0.54
N GLN A 43 -9.24 6.79 0.59
CA GLN A 43 -8.84 7.92 1.42
C GLN A 43 -7.43 7.77 1.98
N LEU A 44 -7.09 6.58 2.51
CA LEU A 44 -5.76 6.32 3.04
C LEU A 44 -4.68 6.36 1.96
N LYS A 45 -4.97 5.86 0.76
CA LYS A 45 -4.05 5.96 -0.39
C LYS A 45 -3.80 7.40 -0.81
N ALA A 46 -4.82 8.25 -0.77
CA ALA A 46 -4.67 9.68 -1.05
C ALA A 46 -3.81 10.36 0.03
N GLU A 47 -4.03 10.06 1.31
CA GLU A 47 -3.20 10.59 2.39
C GLU A 47 -1.74 10.10 2.33
N GLU A 48 -1.51 8.85 1.96
CA GLU A 48 -0.17 8.31 1.76
C GLU A 48 0.55 9.00 0.59
N ALA A 49 -0.15 9.23 -0.53
CA ALA A 49 0.40 9.97 -1.67
C ALA A 49 0.81 11.39 -1.26
N ASP A 50 -0.05 12.09 -0.50
CA ASP A 50 0.25 13.44 0.00
C ASP A 50 1.43 13.45 0.98
N ARG A 51 1.58 12.42 1.82
CA ARG A 51 2.74 12.29 2.73
C ARG A 51 4.04 12.07 1.97
N VAL A 52 4.03 11.21 0.96
CA VAL A 52 5.21 10.95 0.13
C VAL A 52 5.60 12.22 -0.61
N GLU A 53 4.65 12.94 -1.18
CA GLU A 53 4.91 14.18 -1.91
C GLU A 53 5.46 15.28 -0.97
N LYS A 54 4.88 15.46 0.22
CA LYS A 54 5.42 16.38 1.23
C LYS A 54 6.86 16.04 1.63
N GLN A 55 7.17 14.77 1.85
CA GLN A 55 8.54 14.35 2.17
C GLN A 55 9.52 14.63 1.02
N ARG A 56 9.08 14.54 -0.24
CA ARG A 56 9.93 14.90 -1.39
C ARG A 56 10.20 16.41 -1.41
N GLN A 57 9.16 17.21 -1.23
CA GLN A 57 9.26 18.67 -1.18
C GLN A 57 10.16 19.15 -0.02
N GLU A 58 10.03 18.55 1.17
CA GLU A 58 10.89 18.87 2.32
C GLU A 58 12.35 18.53 2.05
N LYS A 59 12.63 17.38 1.43
CA LYS A 59 14.01 16.98 1.05
C LYS A 59 14.60 17.94 0.02
N GLU A 60 13.83 18.33 -0.99
CA GLU A 60 14.27 19.28 -2.02
C GLU A 60 14.49 20.68 -1.43
N ALA A 61 13.59 21.14 -0.55
CA ALA A 61 13.74 22.41 0.16
C ALA A 61 14.98 22.41 1.07
N ALA A 62 15.25 21.31 1.78
CA ALA A 62 16.44 21.15 2.60
C ALA A 62 17.72 21.20 1.75
N ARG A 63 17.75 20.49 0.62
CA ARG A 63 18.89 20.53 -0.32
C ARG A 63 19.14 21.93 -0.86
N LYS A 64 18.08 22.64 -1.25
CA LYS A 64 18.19 24.02 -1.74
C LYS A 64 18.64 24.98 -0.65
N ALA A 65 18.19 24.79 0.58
CA ALA A 65 18.62 25.60 1.72
C ALA A 65 20.09 25.36 2.06
N GLU A 66 20.54 24.11 2.03
CA GLU A 66 21.94 23.73 2.23
C GLU A 66 22.84 24.27 1.11
N GLU A 67 22.42 24.13 -0.14
CA GLU A 67 23.13 24.71 -1.29
C GLU A 67 23.23 26.24 -1.17
N LYS A 68 22.13 26.91 -0.77
CA LYS A 68 22.16 28.35 -0.53
C LYS A 68 23.10 28.73 0.61
N ARG A 69 23.13 27.96 1.71
CA ARG A 69 24.09 28.19 2.80
C ARG A 69 25.52 28.02 2.31
N ARG A 70 25.79 26.94 1.59
CA ARG A 70 27.09 26.60 1.03
C ARG A 70 27.58 27.67 0.04
N ASN A 71 26.68 28.24 -0.76
CA ASN A 71 26.97 29.38 -1.64
C ASN A 71 27.13 30.73 -0.91
N ASN A 72 26.73 30.83 0.37
CA ASN A 72 27.00 32.01 1.20
C ASN A 72 28.21 31.79 2.13
N ASP A 73 28.65 30.55 2.28
CA ASP A 73 29.77 30.19 3.13
C ASP A 73 31.09 30.44 2.39
N PHE A 74 31.85 31.43 2.86
CA PHE A 74 33.10 31.84 2.26
C PHE A 74 34.16 30.74 2.28
N GLU A 75 34.19 29.90 3.32
CA GLU A 75 35.14 28.79 3.40
C GLU A 75 34.86 27.76 2.31
N TYR A 76 33.59 27.45 2.09
CA TYR A 76 33.18 26.58 1.01
C TYR A 76 33.54 27.16 -0.37
N LEU A 77 33.15 28.40 -0.62
CA LEU A 77 33.41 29.09 -1.88
C LEU A 77 34.90 29.15 -2.18
N LEU A 78 35.74 29.49 -1.20
CA LEU A 78 37.18 29.60 -1.40
C LEU A 78 37.81 28.26 -1.79
N ASN A 79 37.38 27.17 -1.17
CA ASN A 79 37.93 25.84 -1.43
C ASN A 79 37.41 25.19 -2.71
N ASN A 80 36.21 25.55 -3.17
CA ASN A 80 35.52 24.86 -4.27
C ASN A 80 35.43 25.69 -5.56
N THR A 81 35.69 27.00 -5.49
CA THR A 81 35.69 27.87 -6.66
C THR A 81 37.13 28.11 -7.11
N LYS A 82 37.51 27.60 -8.28
CA LYS A 82 38.82 27.87 -8.90
C LYS A 82 38.81 29.27 -9.52
N GLN A 83 38.99 30.29 -8.70
CA GLN A 83 39.00 31.68 -9.16
C GLN A 83 40.40 32.05 -9.67
N ASN A 84 40.65 31.81 -10.96
CA ASN A 84 41.93 32.09 -11.59
C ASN A 84 41.94 33.52 -12.17
N TRP A 85 42.32 34.50 -11.35
CA TRP A 85 42.35 35.92 -11.72
C TRP A 85 43.27 36.27 -12.90
N ARG A 86 44.17 35.36 -13.28
CA ARG A 86 45.05 35.49 -14.45
C ARG A 86 44.31 35.31 -15.78
N GLU A 87 43.14 34.68 -15.77
CA GLU A 87 42.33 34.41 -16.97
C GLU A 87 41.37 35.57 -17.32
N PHE A 88 41.24 36.57 -16.44
CA PHE A 88 40.39 37.74 -16.62
C PHE A 88 41.18 39.00 -17.04
N LYS A 89 42.39 38.83 -17.61
CA LYS A 89 43.24 39.92 -18.09
C LYS A 89 43.13 40.16 -19.58
#